data_AF-W7X3D6-F1
#
_entry.id   AF-W7X3D6-F1
#
_cell.length_a   1.000
_cell.length_b   1.000
_cell.length_c   1.000
_cell.angle_alpha   90.00
_cell.angle_beta   90.00
_cell.angle_gamma   90.00
#
_symmetry.space_group_name_H-M   'P 1'
#
loop_
_entity.id
_entity.type
_entity.pdbx_description
1 polymer ?
#
loop_
_entity_poly.entity_id
_entity_poly.type
_entity_poly.pdbx_seq_one_letter_code
_entity_poly.pdbx_strand_id
1 'polypeptide(L)' 'MDTEVSNHNYTQAVAYLNRATSSCVKKCDSLNNNGSLSSKQESCLKTCAENHAIATKIHAEYIRKLAESKYL' A
#
# COMPACT_ATOMS: atom_id res chain seq x y z
N MET A 1 -6.31 -11.58 -25.26
CA MET A 1 -5.18 -12.07 -24.43
C MET A 1 -5.06 -11.19 -23.17
N ASP A 2 -6.19 -10.76 -22.61
CA ASP A 2 -6.25 -9.56 -21.76
C ASP A 2 -6.75 -9.85 -20.34
N THR A 3 -7.36 -11.02 -20.14
CA THR A 3 -7.94 -11.43 -18.85
C THR A 3 -6.86 -11.84 -17.85
N GLU A 4 -5.76 -12.44 -18.31
CA GLU A 4 -4.66 -12.87 -17.45
C GLU A 4 -3.79 -11.71 -16.93
N VAL A 5 -3.52 -10.70 -17.77
CA VAL A 5 -2.79 -9.49 -17.37
C VAL A 5 -3.59 -8.69 -16.34
N SER A 6 -4.91 -8.62 -16.50
CA SER A 6 -5.82 -7.99 -15.53
C SER A 6 -5.81 -8.70 -14.18
N ASN A 7 -5.94 -10.04 -14.17
CA ASN A 7 -5.91 -10.84 -12.95
C ASN A 7 -4.54 -10.83 -12.25
N HIS A 8 -3.44 -10.81 -13.00
CA HIS A 8 -2.09 -10.77 -12.44
C HIS A 8 -1.80 -9.43 -11.75
N ASN A 9 -2.16 -8.32 -12.39
CA ASN A 9 -2.04 -6.98 -11.79
C ASN A 9 -2.95 -6.81 -10.57
N TYR A 10 -4.17 -7.35 -10.64
CA TYR A 10 -5.10 -7.36 -9.51
C TYR A 10 -4.53 -8.14 -8.32
N THR A 11 -3.94 -9.32 -8.57
CA THR A 11 -3.35 -10.16 -7.53
C THR A 11 -2.17 -9.48 -6.84
N GLN A 12 -1.31 -8.79 -7.60
CA GLN A 12 -0.19 -8.03 -7.04
C GLN A 12 -0.65 -6.83 -6.21
N ALA A 13 -1.67 -6.10 -6.68
CA ALA A 13 -2.26 -4.99 -5.95
C ALA A 13 -2.87 -5.45 -4.62
N VAL A 14 -3.61 -6.55 -4.61
CA VAL A 14 -4.18 -7.15 -3.39
C VAL A 14 -3.07 -7.58 -2.42
N ALA A 15 -2.00 -8.23 -2.92
CA ALA A 15 -0.87 -8.61 -2.09
C ALA A 15 -0.17 -7.40 -1.45
N TYR A 16 -0.02 -6.30 -2.20
CA TYR A 16 0.52 -5.05 -1.67
C TYR A 16 -0.39 -4.45 -0.59
N LEU A 17 -1.70 -4.35 -0.87
CA LEU A 17 -2.69 -3.83 0.08
C LEU A 17 -2.67 -4.62 1.39
N ASN A 18 -2.66 -5.95 1.33
CA ASN A 18 -2.58 -6.79 2.52
C ASN A 18 -1.32 -6.54 3.36
N ARG A 19 -0.16 -6.34 2.70
CA ARG A 19 1.10 -5.99 3.39
C ARG A 19 1.03 -4.61 4.02
N ALA A 20 0.51 -3.62 3.31
CA ALA A 20 0.33 -2.26 3.82
C ALA A 20 -0.61 -2.25 5.03
N THR A 21 -1.74 -2.95 4.95
CA THR A 21 -2.67 -3.13 6.07
C THR A 21 -1.99 -3.77 7.26
N SER A 22 -1.28 -4.89 7.08
CA SER A 22 -0.56 -5.56 8.18
C SER A 22 0.50 -4.65 8.83
N SER A 23 1.24 -3.90 8.02
CA SER A 23 2.22 -2.91 8.48
C SER A 23 1.57 -1.80 9.30
N CYS A 24 0.49 -1.21 8.80
CA CYS A 24 -0.22 -0.12 9.47
C CYS A 24 -0.87 -0.57 10.77
N VAL A 25 -1.48 -1.76 10.79
CA VAL A 25 -2.06 -2.34 12.01
C VAL A 25 -0.98 -2.60 13.06
N LYS A 26 0.19 -3.13 12.68
CA LYS A 26 1.31 -3.31 13.62
C LYS A 26 1.84 -1.98 14.16
N LYS A 27 1.88 -0.94 13.31
CA LYS A 27 2.41 0.38 13.65
C LYS A 27 1.48 1.19 14.57
N CYS A 28 0.17 1.05 14.41
CA CYS A 28 -0.84 1.86 15.08
C CYS A 28 -1.44 1.21 16.34
N ASP A 29 -0.68 0.32 17.00
CA ASP A 29 -1.04 -0.57 18.10
C ASP A 29 -1.88 -1.80 17.71
N SER A 30 -1.47 -2.93 18.30
CA SER A 30 -2.06 -4.27 18.12
C SER A 30 -3.55 -4.23 18.45
N LEU A 31 -4.36 -4.46 17.41
CA LEU A 31 -5.81 -4.65 17.41
C LEU A 31 -6.36 -4.90 18.83
N ASN A 32 -6.86 -3.85 19.47
CA ASN A 32 -7.59 -4.01 20.72
C ASN A 32 -8.72 -5.00 20.46
N ASN A 33 -8.73 -6.12 21.18
CA ASN A 33 -9.71 -7.21 21.05
C ASN A 33 -11.16 -6.81 21.40
N ASN A 34 -11.42 -5.51 21.64
CA ASN A 34 -12.70 -4.97 22.08
C ASN A 34 -13.57 -4.44 20.92
N GLY A 35 -13.22 -4.75 19.67
CA GLY A 35 -14.09 -4.55 18.50
C GLY A 35 -14.26 -3.10 18.01
N SER A 36 -13.56 -2.12 18.60
CA SER A 36 -13.60 -0.72 18.12
C SER A 36 -12.24 -0.04 18.22
N LEU A 37 -11.95 0.78 17.20
CA LEU A 37 -10.76 1.62 17.14
C LEU A 37 -10.98 2.88 17.97
N SER A 38 -9.96 3.30 18.71
CA SER A 38 -9.93 4.66 19.28
C SER A 38 -9.68 5.70 18.18
N SER A 39 -10.09 6.95 18.40
CA SER A 39 -9.86 8.04 17.43
C SER A 39 -8.37 8.24 17.10
N LYS A 40 -7.47 7.95 18.06
CA LYS A 40 -6.02 7.98 17.83
C LYS A 40 -5.57 6.86 16.88
N GLN A 41 -6.14 5.67 17.02
CA GLN A 41 -5.86 4.54 16.13
C GLN A 41 -6.42 4.78 14.73
N GLU A 42 -7.65 5.30 14.61
CA GLU A 42 -8.23 5.68 13.32
C GLU A 42 -7.36 6.71 12.59
N SER A 43 -6.96 7.77 13.29
CA SER A 43 -6.08 8.81 12.73
C SER A 43 -4.73 8.22 12.29
N CYS A 44 -4.11 7.37 13.13
CA CYS A 44 -2.86 6.70 12.78
C CYS A 44 -3.00 5.80 11.55
N LEU A 45 -4.05 4.99 11.46
CA LEU A 45 -4.30 4.09 10.34
C LEU A 45 -4.51 4.89 9.05
N LYS A 46 -5.27 5.98 9.11
CA LYS A 46 -5.49 6.87 7.97
C LYS A 46 -4.18 7.47 7.46
N THR A 47 -3.39 8.06 8.35
CA THR A 47 -2.08 8.63 7.98
C THR A 47 -1.11 7.55 7.47
N CYS A 48 -1.15 6.34 8.03
CA CYS A 48 -0.32 5.23 7.57
C CYS A 48 -0.69 4.80 6.15
N ALA A 49 -1.99 4.69 5.84
CA ALA A 49 -2.48 4.37 4.51
C ALA A 49 -2.08 5.44 3.48
N GLU A 50 -2.24 6.72 3.82
CA GLU A 50 -1.82 7.84 2.97
C GLU A 50 -0.31 7.78 2.65
N ASN A 51 0.52 7.51 3.66
CA ASN A 51 1.97 7.37 3.46
C ASN A 51 2.34 6.21 2.53
N HIS A 52 1.67 5.05 2.67
CA HIS A 52 1.89 3.91 1.77
C HIS A 52 1.49 4.23 0.31
N ALA A 53 0.38 4.95 0.11
CA ALA A 53 -0.04 5.40 -1.21
C ALA A 53 0.98 6.36 -1.85
N ILE A 54 1.46 7.34 -1.08
CA ILE A 54 2.47 8.30 -1.54
C ILE A 54 3.78 7.59 -1.88
N ALA A 55 4.26 6.70 -1.01
CA ALA A 55 5.49 5.95 -1.23
C ALA A 55 5.41 5.08 -2.51
N THR A 56 4.26 4.45 -2.75
CA THR A 56 4.02 3.66 -3.96
C THR A 56 4.10 4.54 -5.22
N LYS A 57 3.46 5.71 -5.19
CA LYS A 57 3.50 6.66 -6.30
C LYS A 57 4.93 7.12 -6.60
N ILE A 58 5.68 7.52 -5.56
CA ILE A 58 7.08 7.95 -5.69
C ILE A 58 7.94 6.83 -6.28
N HIS A 59 7.76 5.59 -5.81
CA HIS A 59 8.51 4.45 -6.31
C HIS A 59 8.20 4.14 -7.78
N ALA A 60 6.93 4.19 -8.19
CA ALA A 60 6.52 4.01 -9.57
C ALA A 60 7.12 5.10 -10.49
N GLU A 61 7.10 6.36 -10.05
CA GLU A 61 7.71 7.47 -10.78
C GLU A 61 9.23 7.31 -10.91
N TYR A 62 9.91 6.85 -9.85
CA TYR A 62 11.34 6.57 -9.88
C TYR A 62 11.69 5.49 -10.89
N ILE A 63 10.96 4.35 -10.89
CA ILE A 63 11.19 3.27 -11.84
C ILE A 63 10.99 3.76 -13.28
N ARG A 64 9.93 4.54 -13.53
CA ARG A 64 9.67 5.11 -14.87
C ARG A 64 10.84 5.99 -15.32
N LYS A 65 11.29 6.92 -14.48
CA LYS A 65 12.42 7.82 -14.80
C LYS A 65 13.72 7.04 -15.02
N LEU A 66 13.96 5.99 -14.23
CA LEU A 66 15.14 5.14 -14.38
C LEU A 66 15.11 4.39 -15.72
N ALA A 67 13.95 3.86 -16.11
CA ALA A 67 13.77 3.20 -17.40
C ALA A 67 14.01 4.19 -18.56
N GLU A 68 13.44 5.40 -18.49
CA GLU A 68 13.67 6.46 -19.46
C GLU A 68 15.15 6.82 -19.56
N SER A 69 15.87 6.96 -18.44
CA SER A 69 17.30 7.32 -18.45
C SER A 69 18.25 6.26 -18.99
N LYS A 70 17.81 4.98 -19.04
CA LYS A 70 18.66 3.85 -19.42
C LYS A 70 18.36 3.31 -20.82
N TYR A 71 17.16 3.59 -21.33
CA TYR A 71 16.66 2.97 -22.57
C TYR A 71 16.11 3.98 -23.59
N LEU A 72 16.20 5.29 -23.30
CA LEU A 72 16.07 6.39 -24.27
C LEU A 72 17.37 7.18 -24.30
#